data_AF-A0A7Y8IW82-F1
#
_entry.id   AF-A0A7Y8IW82-F1
#
_cell.length_a   1.000
_cell.length_b   1.000
_cell.length_c   1.000
_cell.angle_alpha   90.00
_cell.angle_beta   90.00
_cell.angle_gamma   90.00
#
_symmetry.space_group_name_H-M   'P 1'
#
loop_
_entity.id
_entity.type
_entity.pdbx_description
1 polymer ?
#
loop_
_entity_poly.entity_id
_entity_poly.type
_entity_poly.pdbx_seq_one_letter_code
_entity_poly.pdbx_strand_id
1 'polypeptide(L)'
;MKKLLVFTLFFVLVSVVDAQEKRPQPSPEEIRQQMEVAFGAMAPMMGKMMEAMIEAQLAVISKPDSAEKMAQYVKNFYEALIKHGFSKEEAFKIVTSISLPSASLSTK
;
A
#
# COMPACT_ATOMS: atom_id res chain seq x y z
N MET A 1 -22.09 -72.21 8.54
CA MET A 1 -21.84 -70.93 9.25
C MET A 1 -20.42 -70.49 9.00
N LYS A 2 -20.19 -69.45 8.18
CA LYS A 2 -18.92 -68.70 7.99
C LYS A 2 -19.10 -67.69 6.83
N LYS A 3 -20.24 -66.99 6.79
CA LYS A 3 -20.48 -65.81 5.94
C LYS A 3 -20.63 -64.56 6.83
N LEU A 4 -19.86 -64.52 7.93
CA LEU A 4 -20.01 -63.52 8.99
C LEU A 4 -18.64 -62.98 9.42
N LEU A 5 -17.72 -62.76 8.48
CA LEU A 5 -16.39 -62.25 8.81
C LEU A 5 -15.84 -61.24 7.80
N VAL A 6 -16.65 -60.78 6.85
CA VAL A 6 -16.26 -59.75 5.87
C VAL A 6 -16.93 -58.40 6.14
N PHE A 7 -17.88 -58.33 7.09
CA PHE A 7 -18.54 -57.07 7.46
C PHE A 7 -17.83 -56.29 8.59
N THR A 8 -16.82 -56.89 9.22
CA THR A 8 -16.08 -56.29 10.36
C THR A 8 -14.72 -55.70 9.95
N LEU A 9 -14.56 -55.36 8.68
CA LEU A 9 -13.39 -54.59 8.19
C LEU A 9 -13.82 -53.36 7.37
N PHE A 10 -15.02 -52.85 7.62
CA PHE A 10 -15.51 -51.57 7.09
C PHE A 10 -15.84 -50.57 8.22
N PHE A 11 -15.32 -50.83 9.43
CA PHE A 11 -15.62 -50.06 10.65
C PHE A 11 -14.34 -49.58 11.36
N VAL A 12 -13.28 -49.28 10.60
CA VAL A 12 -12.04 -48.69 11.14
C VAL A 12 -11.62 -47.42 10.35
N LEU A 13 -12.51 -46.88 9.52
CA LEU A 13 -12.28 -45.65 8.75
C LEU A 13 -13.07 -44.42 9.25
N VAL A 14 -13.78 -44.53 10.39
CA VAL A 14 -14.64 -43.46 10.94
C VAL A 14 -14.19 -43.05 12.35
N SER A 15 -12.90 -42.74 12.55
CA SER A 15 -12.45 -42.12 13.82
C SER A 15 -11.15 -41.30 13.68
N VAL A 16 -10.96 -40.58 12.57
CA VAL A 16 -9.97 -39.48 12.52
C VAL A 16 -10.63 -38.22 11.97
N VAL A 17 -11.83 -37.94 12.45
CA VAL A 17 -12.56 -36.68 12.25
C VAL A 17 -13.11 -36.29 13.61
N ASP A 18 -12.24 -35.84 14.52
CA ASP A 18 -12.54 -34.87 15.60
C ASP A 18 -11.32 -34.65 16.53
N ALA A 19 -10.16 -34.36 15.93
CA ALA A 19 -9.07 -33.72 16.65
C ALA A 19 -8.60 -32.48 15.88
N GLN A 20 -9.53 -31.79 15.22
CA GLN A 20 -9.33 -30.37 14.96
C GLN A 20 -9.68 -29.66 16.26
N GLU A 21 -8.69 -29.61 17.16
CA GLU A 21 -8.72 -28.75 18.34
C GLU A 21 -9.23 -27.39 17.88
N LYS A 22 -10.46 -27.08 18.30
CA LYS A 22 -11.18 -25.87 17.95
C LYS A 22 -10.42 -24.73 18.62
N ARG A 23 -9.32 -24.29 17.99
CA ARG A 23 -8.47 -23.23 18.53
C ARG A 23 -9.43 -22.07 18.84
N PRO A 24 -9.51 -21.62 20.10
CA PRO A 24 -10.38 -20.52 20.45
C PRO A 24 -10.04 -19.38 19.49
N GLN A 25 -11.06 -18.84 18.81
CA GLN A 25 -10.84 -17.65 18.00
C GLN A 25 -10.28 -16.57 18.93
N PRO A 26 -9.15 -15.95 18.57
CA PRO A 26 -8.52 -14.99 19.45
C PRO A 26 -9.52 -13.88 19.76
N SER A 27 -9.57 -13.49 21.03
CA SER A 27 -10.48 -12.43 21.45
C SER A 27 -10.16 -11.14 20.68
N PRO A 28 -11.13 -10.23 20.52
CA PRO A 28 -10.87 -8.93 19.88
C PRO A 28 -9.70 -8.15 20.52
N GLU A 29 -9.42 -8.37 21.81
CA GLU A 29 -8.28 -7.78 22.51
C GLU A 29 -6.95 -8.43 22.13
N GLU A 30 -6.90 -9.76 22.03
CA GLU A 30 -5.73 -10.50 21.57
C GLU A 30 -5.38 -10.15 20.12
N ILE A 31 -6.39 -9.98 19.27
CA ILE A 31 -6.22 -9.53 17.89
C ILE A 31 -5.61 -8.12 17.84
N ARG A 32 -6.04 -7.19 18.71
CA ARG A 32 -5.47 -5.84 18.80
C ARG A 32 -4.02 -5.86 19.28
N GLN A 33 -3.71 -6.62 20.33
CA GLN A 33 -2.35 -6.75 20.84
C GLN A 33 -1.41 -7.37 19.81
N GLN A 34 -1.87 -8.39 19.09
CA GLN A 34 -1.10 -8.99 17.99
C GLN A 34 -0.84 -7.98 16.87
N MET A 35 -1.84 -7.16 16.52
CA MET A 35 -1.66 -6.07 15.56
C MET A 35 -0.68 -5.01 16.05
N GLU A 36 -0.76 -4.57 17.31
CA GLU A 36 0.17 -3.58 17.87
C GLU A 36 1.61 -4.09 17.87
N VAL A 37 1.83 -5.35 18.24
CA VAL A 37 3.16 -5.98 18.19
C VAL A 37 3.65 -6.10 16.75
N ALA A 38 2.80 -6.54 15.83
CA ALA A 38 3.15 -6.66 14.41
C ALA A 38 3.49 -5.29 13.79
N PHE A 39 2.70 -4.25 14.08
CA PHE A 39 2.97 -2.88 13.63
C PHE A 39 4.23 -2.32 14.26
N GLY A 40 4.45 -2.53 15.56
CA GLY A 40 5.66 -2.10 16.26
C GLY A 40 6.92 -2.73 15.66
N ALA A 41 6.86 -4.00 15.28
CA ALA A 41 7.96 -4.70 14.61
C ALA A 41 8.21 -4.22 13.17
N MET A 42 7.16 -3.78 12.46
CA MET A 42 7.27 -3.30 11.07
C MET A 42 7.54 -1.79 10.95
N ALA A 43 7.30 -1.00 11.99
CA ALA A 43 7.47 0.45 11.97
C ALA A 43 8.88 0.91 11.50
N PRO A 44 10.00 0.30 11.96
CA PRO A 44 11.33 0.66 11.47
C PRO A 44 11.55 0.35 9.99
N MET A 45 10.92 -0.72 9.48
CA MET A 45 10.98 -1.08 8.07
C MET A 45 10.21 -0.07 7.21
N MET A 46 9.03 0.37 7.68
CA MET A 46 8.26 1.42 7.02
C MET A 46 9.01 2.75 6.96
N GLY A 47 9.73 3.10 8.04
CA GLY A 47 10.60 4.28 8.05
C GLY A 47 11.66 4.24 6.95
N LYS A 48 12.40 3.13 6.85
CA LYS A 48 13.43 2.94 5.80
C LYS A 48 12.84 2.95 4.39
N MET A 49 11.64 2.39 4.22
CA MET A 49 10.94 2.43 2.94
C MET A 49 10.58 3.87 2.54
N MET A 50 10.10 4.68 3.50
CA MET A 50 9.82 6.09 3.28
C MET A 50 11.09 6.87 2.92
N GLU A 51 12.19 6.66 3.64
CA GLU A 51 13.48 7.29 3.33
C GLU A 51 13.93 6.94 1.90
N ALA A 52 13.90 5.66 1.52
CA ALA A 52 14.26 5.23 0.17
C ALA A 52 13.35 5.84 -0.91
N MET A 53 12.06 6.02 -0.64
CA MET A 53 11.14 6.68 -1.55
C MET A 53 11.48 8.17 -1.72
N ILE A 54 11.81 8.86 -0.63
CA ILE A 54 12.23 10.27 -0.66
C ILE A 54 13.54 10.40 -1.45
N GLU A 55 14.53 9.56 -1.17
CA GLU A 55 15.81 9.55 -1.89
C GLU A 55 15.62 9.28 -3.39
N ALA A 56 14.76 8.32 -3.74
CA ALA A 56 14.45 8.02 -5.14
C ALA A 56 13.78 9.21 -5.84
N GLN A 57 12.83 9.88 -5.17
CA GLN A 57 12.19 11.07 -5.71
C GLN A 57 13.22 12.19 -5.92
N LEU A 58 14.08 12.45 -4.93
CA LEU A 58 15.16 13.44 -5.01
C LEU A 58 16.10 13.13 -6.18
N ALA A 59 16.54 11.88 -6.31
CA ALA A 59 17.42 11.44 -7.38
C ALA A 59 16.80 11.63 -8.78
N VAL A 60 15.48 11.50 -8.92
CA VAL A 60 14.78 11.77 -10.18
C VAL A 60 14.71 13.27 -10.45
N ILE A 61 14.28 14.09 -9.49
CA ILE A 61 14.07 15.53 -9.73
C ILE A 61 15.38 16.30 -9.90
N SER A 62 16.49 15.80 -9.35
CA SER A 62 17.81 16.41 -9.50
C SER A 62 18.44 16.21 -10.89
N LYS A 63 17.83 15.40 -11.77
CA LYS A 63 18.32 15.21 -13.15
C LYS A 63 18.05 16.46 -14.01
N PRO A 64 18.99 16.88 -14.89
CA PRO A 64 18.77 18.00 -15.81
C PRO A 64 17.49 17.86 -16.64
N ASP A 65 17.25 16.68 -17.21
CA ASP A 65 16.03 16.39 -18.00
C ASP A 65 14.74 16.59 -17.19
N SER A 66 14.78 16.32 -15.88
CA SER A 66 13.63 16.54 -14.99
C SER A 66 13.39 18.03 -14.79
N ALA A 67 14.45 18.83 -14.59
CA ALA A 67 14.35 20.28 -14.50
C ALA A 67 13.76 20.89 -15.77
N GLU A 68 14.19 20.43 -16.96
CA GLU A 68 13.65 20.90 -18.23
C GLU A 68 12.16 20.56 -18.38
N LYS A 69 11.76 19.33 -18.05
CA LYS A 69 10.35 18.91 -18.06
C LYS A 69 9.50 19.74 -17.07
N MET A 70 10.02 20.03 -15.88
CA MET A 70 9.33 20.87 -14.90
C MET A 70 9.18 22.31 -15.41
N ALA A 71 10.23 22.89 -16.01
CA ALA A 71 10.16 24.24 -16.59
C ALA A 71 9.12 24.30 -17.72
N GLN A 72 9.11 23.29 -18.61
CA GLN A 72 8.13 23.20 -19.68
C GLN A 72 6.70 23.06 -19.15
N TYR A 73 6.49 22.24 -18.12
CA TYR A 73 5.20 22.09 -17.45
C TYR A 73 4.71 23.43 -16.88
N VAL A 74 5.56 24.12 -16.11
CA VAL A 74 5.23 25.42 -15.50
C VAL A 74 4.89 26.45 -16.57
N LYS A 75 5.69 26.54 -17.64
CA LYS A 75 5.44 27.45 -18.77
C LYS A 75 4.09 27.14 -19.44
N ASN A 76 3.85 25.89 -19.80
CA ASN A 76 2.61 25.48 -20.47
C ASN A 76 1.39 25.78 -19.61
N PHE A 77 1.48 25.53 -18.30
CA PHE A 77 0.39 25.79 -17.38
C PHE A 77 0.12 27.30 -17.21
N TYR A 78 1.18 28.12 -17.08
CA TYR A 78 1.06 29.58 -17.07
C TYR A 78 0.39 30.12 -18.35
N GLU A 79 0.84 29.67 -19.52
CA GLU A 79 0.29 30.08 -20.81
C GLU A 79 -1.16 29.63 -20.98
N ALA A 80 -1.51 28.44 -20.49
CA ALA A 80 -2.88 27.96 -20.47
C ALA A 80 -3.78 28.85 -19.62
N LEU A 81 -3.35 29.25 -18.41
CA LEU A 81 -4.12 30.16 -17.55
C LEU A 81 -4.40 31.49 -18.26
N ILE A 82 -3.39 32.09 -18.90
CA ILE A 82 -3.60 33.33 -19.67
C ILE A 82 -4.61 33.11 -20.79
N LYS A 83 -4.50 32.01 -21.54
CA LYS A 83 -5.44 31.66 -22.61
C LYS A 83 -6.87 31.49 -22.10
N HIS A 84 -7.04 31.09 -20.84
CA HIS A 84 -8.32 30.94 -20.16
C HIS A 84 -8.86 32.23 -19.51
N GLY A 85 -8.19 33.37 -19.72
CA GLY A 85 -8.69 34.69 -19.31
C GLY A 85 -8.19 35.16 -17.95
N PHE A 86 -7.26 34.44 -17.31
CA PHE A 86 -6.58 34.94 -16.12
C PHE A 86 -5.61 36.07 -16.49
N SER A 87 -5.53 37.10 -15.63
CA SER A 87 -4.48 38.12 -15.75
C SER A 87 -3.09 37.51 -15.54
N LYS A 88 -2.04 38.22 -15.97
CA LYS A 88 -0.66 37.76 -15.75
C LYS A 88 -0.32 37.64 -14.26
N GLU A 89 -0.79 38.56 -13.43
CA GLU A 89 -0.58 38.49 -11.98
C GLU A 89 -1.33 37.32 -11.34
N GLU A 90 -2.59 37.07 -11.72
CA GLU A 90 -3.37 35.94 -11.22
C GLU A 90 -2.74 34.60 -11.65
N ALA A 91 -2.38 34.47 -12.92
CA ALA A 91 -1.74 33.27 -13.44
C ALA A 91 -0.41 33.00 -12.71
N PHE A 92 0.40 34.03 -12.47
CA PHE A 92 1.64 33.88 -11.72
C PHE A 92 1.40 33.42 -10.29
N LYS A 93 0.45 34.05 -9.57
CA LYS A 93 0.07 33.64 -8.21
C LYS A 93 -0.37 32.19 -8.16
N ILE A 94 -1.23 31.77 -9.09
CA ILE A 94 -1.71 30.38 -9.18
C ILE A 94 -0.52 29.44 -9.37
N VAL A 95 0.34 29.68 -10.36
CA VAL A 95 1.50 28.83 -10.64
C VAL A 95 2.41 28.69 -9.42
N THR A 96 2.71 29.78 -8.71
CA THR A 96 3.58 29.76 -7.52
C THR A 96 2.93 29.13 -6.30
N SER A 97 1.60 28.99 -6.28
CA SER A 97 0.87 28.39 -5.15
C SER A 97 0.81 26.87 -5.19
N ILE A 98 1.16 26.25 -6.33
CA ILE A 98 1.01 24.81 -6.55
C ILE A 98 2.31 24.10 -6.18
N SER A 99 2.19 22.98 -5.48
CA SER A 99 3.32 22.10 -5.18
C SER A 99 3.81 21.39 -6.44
N LEU A 100 5.10 21.07 -6.47
CA LEU A 100 5.68 20.29 -7.57
C LEU A 100 4.96 18.94 -7.70
N PRO A 101 4.76 18.44 -8.93
CA PRO A 101 4.21 17.10 -9.14
C PRO A 101 5.03 16.05 -8.38
N SER A 102 4.38 15.28 -7.52
CA SER A 102 5.00 14.20 -6.77
C SER A 102 4.25 12.89 -7.03
N ALA A 103 4.99 11.78 -7.05
CA ALA A 103 4.39 10.46 -7.09
C ALA A 103 3.87 10.10 -5.70
N SER A 104 2.59 10.36 -5.45
CA SER A 104 1.90 9.79 -4.29
C SER A 104 1.47 8.36 -4.60
N LEU A 105 1.76 7.42 -3.70
CA LEU A 105 1.20 6.08 -3.78
C LEU A 105 -0.29 6.18 -3.47
N SER A 106 -1.13 6.11 -4.51
CA SER A 106 -2.57 5.95 -4.36
C SER A 106 -2.84 4.52 -3.86
N THR A 107 -2.93 4.34 -2.54
CA THR A 107 -3.46 3.11 -1.95
C THR A 107 -4.98 3.15 -2.11
N LYS A 108 -5.48 2.56 -3.21
CA LYS A 108 -6.91 2.22 -3.33
C LYS A 108 -7.25 1.03 -2.45
#